data_AF-A0A943FH91-F1
#
_entry.id   AF-A0A943FH91-F1
#
_cell.length_a   1.000
_cell.length_b   1.000
_cell.length_c   1.000
_cell.angle_alpha   90.00
_cell.angle_beta   90.00
_cell.angle_gamma   90.00
#
_symmetry.space_group_name_H-M   'P 1'
#
loop_
_entity.id
_entity.type
_entity.pdbx_description
1 polymer ?
#
loop_
_entity_poly.entity_id
_entity_poly.type
_entity_poly.pdbx_seq_one_letter_code
_entity_poly.pdbx_strand_id
1 'polypeptide(L)'
;MRKVFSVILALTMMVAVFGCTAKKQPVAEHSLSPEYEIVDWNVVSINPSDYGITYEMLTFIEPPNFSEFTLAKLCAYHLYTDGAGAEGSGDNLYKRFMDAPTKVLNYFALIGDQVARGGQSGNETAVRELCREIACADVFWYGNTQEFSSIIKQYQEIYPRGNISEILTSLQEEHDAAIDRSP
;
A
#
# COMPACT_ATOMS: atom_id res chain seq x y z
N MET A 1 -54.03 -20.82 -55.47
CA MET A 1 -54.15 -19.78 -56.52
C MET A 1 -53.78 -18.42 -55.91
N ARG A 2 -52.83 -17.70 -56.54
CA ARG A 2 -52.53 -16.23 -56.48
C ARG A 2 -52.38 -15.58 -55.08
N LYS A 3 -51.16 -15.16 -54.69
CA LYS A 3 -50.63 -13.75 -54.73
C LYS A 3 -51.64 -12.75 -54.14
N VAL A 4 -51.34 -11.87 -53.16
CA VAL A 4 -50.42 -10.71 -53.20
C VAL A 4 -50.44 -9.95 -51.84
N PHE A 5 -49.33 -9.29 -51.44
CA PHE A 5 -49.16 -8.04 -50.62
C PHE A 5 -49.85 -7.91 -49.23
N SER A 6 -49.41 -7.14 -48.23
CA SER A 6 -48.22 -6.38 -47.84
C SER A 6 -48.60 -5.69 -46.49
N VAL A 7 -47.62 -5.46 -45.61
CA VAL A 7 -47.62 -4.47 -44.51
C VAL A 7 -48.47 -4.72 -43.24
N ILE A 8 -47.86 -4.34 -42.11
CA ILE A 8 -48.41 -3.91 -40.80
C ILE A 8 -48.32 -4.93 -39.66
N LEU A 9 -47.16 -4.91 -38.98
CA LEU A 9 -47.02 -4.53 -37.57
C LEU A 9 -48.07 -5.09 -36.60
N ALA A 10 -47.73 -6.15 -35.86
CA ALA A 10 -47.95 -6.25 -34.41
C ALA A 10 -47.48 -7.60 -33.85
N LEU A 11 -46.88 -7.53 -32.66
CA LEU A 11 -46.96 -8.53 -31.59
C LEU A 11 -46.23 -9.87 -31.79
N THR A 12 -44.98 -9.93 -31.33
CA THR A 12 -44.46 -11.18 -30.71
C THR A 12 -43.75 -10.84 -29.42
N MET A 13 -44.52 -10.94 -28.34
CA MET A 13 -44.03 -11.16 -26.98
C MET A 13 -43.55 -12.61 -26.91
N MET A 14 -42.27 -12.84 -26.60
CA MET A 14 -41.81 -14.17 -26.17
C MET A 14 -40.72 -13.99 -25.11
N VAL A 15 -41.10 -14.31 -23.87
CA VAL A 15 -40.20 -14.50 -22.74
C VAL A 15 -39.47 -15.82 -22.93
N ALA A 16 -38.14 -15.80 -22.88
CA ALA A 16 -37.33 -16.96 -22.55
C ALA A 16 -36.07 -16.50 -21.79
N VAL A 17 -36.00 -16.91 -20.53
CA VAL A 17 -34.91 -16.68 -19.58
C VAL A 17 -33.83 -17.74 -19.80
N PHE A 18 -32.59 -17.32 -20.08
CA PHE A 18 -31.31 -17.98 -19.76
C PHE A 18 -30.27 -16.84 -19.83
N GLY A 19 -29.59 -16.40 -18.77
CA GLY A 19 -28.76 -17.20 -17.90
C GLY A 19 -27.33 -17.23 -18.46
N CYS A 20 -26.40 -16.62 -17.72
CA CYS A 20 -24.94 -16.82 -17.73
C CYS A 20 -24.02 -15.82 -18.47
N THR A 21 -23.37 -15.05 -17.60
CA THR A 21 -21.93 -14.70 -17.57
C THR A 21 -21.44 -13.66 -18.56
N ALA A 22 -21.45 -12.40 -18.09
CA ALA A 22 -20.40 -11.46 -18.43
C ALA A 22 -19.05 -12.14 -18.21
N LYS A 23 -18.23 -12.21 -19.26
CA LYS A 23 -16.84 -12.67 -19.16
C LYS A 23 -16.11 -11.76 -18.17
N LYS A 24 -15.90 -12.24 -16.94
CA LYS A 24 -14.86 -11.74 -16.05
C LYS A 24 -13.56 -11.88 -16.84
N GLN A 25 -12.91 -10.75 -17.16
CA GLN A 25 -11.50 -10.81 -17.53
C GLN A 25 -10.76 -11.56 -16.42
N PRO A 26 -9.87 -12.51 -16.74
CA PRO A 26 -9.06 -13.13 -15.72
C PRO A 26 -8.21 -12.03 -15.11
N VAL A 27 -8.41 -11.76 -13.81
CA VAL A 27 -7.42 -11.08 -12.99
C VAL A 27 -6.16 -11.93 -13.12
N ALA A 28 -5.09 -11.32 -13.60
CA ALA A 28 -3.82 -12.01 -13.77
C ALA A 28 -3.45 -12.66 -12.43
N GLU A 29 -3.38 -13.99 -12.41
CA GLU A 29 -2.94 -14.76 -11.27
C GLU A 29 -1.43 -14.53 -11.13
N HIS A 30 -1.07 -13.47 -10.41
CA HIS A 30 0.31 -13.16 -10.10
C HIS A 30 0.83 -14.30 -9.22
N SER A 31 1.59 -15.20 -9.82
CA SER A 31 2.17 -16.37 -9.16
C SER A 31 3.28 -15.88 -8.24
N LEU A 32 2.91 -15.45 -7.04
CA LEU A 32 3.83 -15.03 -5.99
C LEU A 32 4.40 -16.28 -5.33
N SER A 33 5.43 -16.87 -5.93
CA SER A 33 6.41 -17.58 -5.11
C SER A 33 7.05 -16.54 -4.17
N PRO A 34 7.37 -16.85 -2.90
CA PRO A 34 8.11 -15.95 -2.03
C PRO A 34 9.53 -15.82 -2.58
N GLU A 35 9.66 -15.03 -3.64
CA GLU A 35 10.92 -14.64 -4.22
C GLU A 35 11.46 -13.57 -3.28
N TYR A 36 12.39 -14.00 -2.43
CA TYR A 36 13.25 -13.07 -1.72
C TYR A 36 14.05 -12.34 -2.79
N GLU A 37 13.55 -11.19 -3.24
CA GLU A 37 14.34 -10.26 -4.02
C GLU A 37 15.53 -9.88 -3.13
N ILE A 38 16.71 -10.45 -3.40
CA ILE A 38 17.96 -10.10 -2.73
C ILE A 38 18.28 -8.70 -3.22
N VAL A 39 17.71 -7.70 -2.56
CA VAL A 39 18.03 -6.31 -2.79
C VAL A 39 19.29 -6.01 -1.98
N ASP A 40 20.33 -5.53 -2.67
CA ASP A 40 21.61 -5.16 -2.08
C ASP A 40 21.47 -3.88 -1.24
N TRP A 41 20.84 -4.00 -0.07
CA TRP A 41 20.80 -2.94 0.93
C TRP A 41 22.14 -2.91 1.67
N ASN A 42 23.15 -2.32 1.05
CA ASN A 42 24.50 -2.18 1.63
C ASN A 42 24.51 -1.48 3.00
N VAL A 43 23.47 -0.68 3.30
CA VAL A 43 23.23 -0.04 4.59
C VAL A 43 21.72 -0.07 4.89
N VAL A 44 21.35 -0.57 6.08
CA VAL A 44 19.99 -0.46 6.61
C VAL A 44 20.04 0.47 7.81
N SER A 45 19.77 1.74 7.55
CA SER A 45 19.81 2.81 8.55
C SER A 45 18.51 3.61 8.52
N ILE A 46 18.11 4.13 9.68
CA ILE A 46 17.05 5.12 9.78
C ILE A 46 17.59 6.55 9.85
N ASN A 47 18.92 6.74 9.86
CA ASN A 47 19.52 8.06 9.97
C ASN A 47 19.55 8.76 8.58
N PRO A 48 18.95 9.95 8.44
CA PRO A 48 18.89 10.66 7.16
C PRO A 48 20.26 10.93 6.53
N SER A 49 21.30 11.18 7.34
CA SER A 49 22.65 11.49 6.83
C SER A 49 23.25 10.36 6.00
N ASP A 50 22.88 9.12 6.30
CA ASP A 50 23.41 7.93 5.61
C ASP A 50 22.91 7.83 4.16
N TYR A 51 21.89 8.60 3.81
CA TYR A 51 21.31 8.71 2.46
C TYR A 51 21.53 10.09 1.82
N GLY A 52 22.42 10.90 2.40
CA GLY A 52 22.70 12.27 1.94
C GLY A 52 21.50 13.22 2.07
N ILE A 53 20.59 12.97 3.01
CA ILE A 53 19.50 13.91 3.32
C ILE A 53 20.08 15.04 4.16
N THR A 54 19.96 16.28 3.68
CA THR A 54 20.45 17.47 4.37
C THR A 54 19.39 18.06 5.30
N TYR A 55 19.80 19.00 6.16
CA TYR A 55 18.86 19.76 6.98
C TYR A 55 17.89 20.60 6.14
N GLU A 56 18.33 21.16 5.00
CA GLU A 56 17.42 21.90 4.11
C GLU A 56 16.32 21.01 3.52
N MET A 57 16.66 19.74 3.20
CA MET A 57 15.68 18.76 2.74
C MET A 57 14.65 18.43 3.83
N LEU A 58 15.11 18.23 5.08
CA LEU A 58 14.22 17.93 6.21
C LEU A 58 13.33 19.10 6.61
N THR A 59 13.81 20.34 6.43
CA THR A 59 13.03 21.55 6.69
C THR A 59 12.16 21.99 5.52
N PHE A 60 12.09 21.17 4.46
CA PHE A 60 11.24 21.37 3.29
C PHE A 60 11.42 22.76 2.63
N ILE A 61 12.65 23.28 2.63
CA ILE A 61 12.97 24.57 1.98
C ILE A 61 12.71 24.46 0.47
N GLU A 62 13.19 23.37 -0.13
CA GLU A 62 12.87 22.98 -1.50
C GLU A 62 12.20 21.60 -1.46
N PRO A 63 11.00 21.43 -2.04
CA PRO A 63 10.29 20.15 -2.03
C PRO A 63 11.12 19.04 -2.70
N PRO A 64 11.45 17.94 -2.00
CA PRO A 64 12.14 16.81 -2.62
C PRO A 64 11.24 16.10 -3.64
N ASN A 65 11.82 15.55 -4.70
CA ASN A 65 11.11 14.60 -5.55
C ASN A 65 11.10 13.21 -4.88
N PHE A 66 10.09 12.96 -4.05
CA PHE A 66 9.96 11.69 -3.31
C PHE A 66 9.90 10.45 -4.20
N SER A 67 9.42 10.57 -5.44
CA SER A 67 9.35 9.44 -6.37
C SER A 67 10.74 8.92 -6.75
N GLU A 68 11.77 9.78 -6.72
CA GLU A 68 13.17 9.45 -7.03
C GLU A 68 13.94 8.87 -5.82
N PHE A 69 13.39 8.97 -4.61
CA PHE A 69 14.06 8.42 -3.44
C PHE A 69 14.10 6.89 -3.50
N THR A 70 15.18 6.26 -3.07
CA THR A 70 15.13 4.82 -2.77
C THR A 70 14.12 4.56 -1.64
N LEU A 71 13.66 3.31 -1.47
CA LEU A 71 12.79 2.96 -0.33
C LEU A 71 13.47 3.32 0.99
N ALA A 72 14.76 3.00 1.11
CA ALA A 72 15.55 3.31 2.30
C ALA A 72 15.64 4.80 2.60
N LYS A 73 15.95 5.62 1.60
CA LYS A 73 15.99 7.08 1.73
C LYS A 73 14.62 7.66 2.08
N LEU A 74 13.54 7.13 1.48
CA LEU A 74 12.17 7.58 1.78
C LEU A 74 11.78 7.29 3.23
N CYS A 75 12.04 6.08 3.73
CA CYS A 75 11.77 5.72 5.12
C CYS A 75 12.57 6.60 6.09
N ALA A 76 13.87 6.78 5.85
CA ALA A 76 14.71 7.61 6.71
C ALA A 76 14.29 9.09 6.70
N TYR A 77 13.87 9.61 5.53
CA TYR A 77 13.32 10.96 5.43
C TYR A 77 12.04 11.09 6.26
N HIS A 78 11.07 10.20 6.01
CA HIS A 78 9.75 10.26 6.62
C HIS A 78 9.84 10.25 8.17
N LEU A 79 10.68 9.38 8.73
CA LEU A 79 10.91 9.26 10.17
C LEU A 79 11.48 10.52 10.85
N TYR A 80 11.93 11.52 10.08
CA TYR A 80 12.57 12.75 10.56
C TYR A 80 11.86 14.02 10.10
N THR A 81 10.69 13.90 9.48
CA THR A 81 9.91 15.04 8.99
C THR A 81 8.50 15.03 9.56
N ASP A 82 7.91 16.22 9.61
CA ASP A 82 6.51 16.46 9.89
C ASP A 82 5.89 17.32 8.75
N GLY A 83 4.61 17.67 8.89
CA GLY A 83 3.90 18.55 7.95
C GLY A 83 3.99 18.10 6.49
N ALA A 84 4.23 19.04 5.57
CA ALA A 84 4.26 18.77 4.14
C ALA A 84 5.31 17.73 3.71
N GLY A 85 6.44 17.66 4.41
CA GLY A 85 7.48 16.66 4.17
C GLY A 85 7.00 15.25 4.53
N ALA A 86 6.34 15.11 5.69
CA ALA A 86 5.71 13.85 6.09
C ALA A 86 4.58 13.45 5.15
N GLU A 87 3.70 14.38 4.76
CA GLU A 87 2.58 14.12 3.85
C GLU A 87 3.06 13.57 2.50
N GLY A 88 4.00 14.27 1.85
CA GLY A 88 4.50 13.85 0.54
C GLY A 88 5.32 12.55 0.58
N SER A 89 6.10 12.33 1.64
CA SER A 89 6.87 11.09 1.81
C SER A 89 5.97 9.90 2.16
N GLY A 90 4.96 10.11 2.99
CA GLY A 90 3.95 9.13 3.37
C GLY A 90 3.10 8.65 2.19
N ASP A 91 2.69 9.59 1.33
CA ASP A 91 1.94 9.29 0.10
C ASP A 91 2.74 8.36 -0.82
N ASN A 92 4.04 8.65 -0.99
CA ASN A 92 4.94 7.83 -1.79
C ASN A 92 5.23 6.47 -1.13
N LEU A 93 5.26 6.40 0.20
CA LEU A 93 5.47 5.16 0.94
C LEU A 93 4.26 4.23 0.79
N TYR A 94 3.04 4.76 0.94
CA TYR A 94 1.80 4.04 0.69
C TYR A 94 1.75 3.48 -0.74
N LYS A 95 2.00 4.31 -1.76
CA LYS A 95 2.03 3.88 -3.17
C LYS A 95 3.02 2.74 -3.40
N ARG A 96 4.20 2.78 -2.78
CA ARG A 96 5.21 1.72 -2.89
C ARG A 96 4.78 0.43 -2.20
N PHE A 97 4.08 0.52 -1.08
CA PHE A 97 3.50 -0.66 -0.44
C PHE A 97 2.44 -1.30 -1.33
N MET A 98 1.55 -0.51 -1.91
CA MET A 98 0.51 -1.02 -2.83
C MET A 98 1.10 -1.67 -4.08
N ASP A 99 2.13 -1.08 -4.67
CA ASP A 99 2.79 -1.59 -5.89
C ASP A 99 3.66 -2.83 -5.62
N ALA A 100 4.43 -2.82 -4.52
CA ALA A 100 5.39 -3.88 -4.21
C ALA A 100 5.43 -4.24 -2.71
N PRO A 101 4.37 -4.89 -2.17
CA PRO A 101 4.29 -5.18 -0.73
C PRO A 101 5.45 -6.04 -0.23
N THR A 102 5.85 -7.07 -0.99
CA THR A 102 6.99 -7.93 -0.63
C THR A 102 8.28 -7.12 -0.40
N LYS A 103 8.56 -6.15 -1.27
CA LYS A 103 9.77 -5.32 -1.18
C LYS A 103 9.75 -4.43 0.07
N VAL A 104 8.59 -3.83 0.37
CA VAL A 104 8.42 -2.98 1.56
C VAL A 104 8.52 -3.81 2.84
N LEU A 105 7.82 -4.94 2.91
CA LEU A 105 7.83 -5.83 4.08
C LEU A 105 9.23 -6.39 4.36
N ASN A 106 9.97 -6.81 3.32
CA ASN A 106 11.35 -7.27 3.47
C ASN A 106 12.26 -6.15 3.96
N TYR A 107 12.10 -4.92 3.45
CA TYR A 107 12.88 -3.79 3.94
C TYR A 107 12.56 -3.44 5.40
N PHE A 108 11.28 -3.47 5.80
CA PHE A 108 10.88 -3.26 7.19
C PHE A 108 11.46 -4.34 8.12
N ALA A 109 11.48 -5.59 7.68
CA ALA A 109 12.10 -6.68 8.42
C ALA A 109 13.60 -6.47 8.63
N LEU A 110 14.28 -5.78 7.71
CA LEU A 110 15.68 -5.39 7.85
C LEU A 110 15.89 -4.20 8.78
N ILE A 111 14.96 -3.22 8.80
CA ILE A 111 15.01 -2.11 9.77
C ILE A 111 14.98 -2.65 11.20
N GLY A 112 14.12 -3.64 11.45
CA GLY A 112 14.00 -4.32 12.74
C GLY A 112 13.63 -3.35 13.87
N ASP A 113 14.29 -3.50 15.03
CA ASP A 113 13.93 -2.83 16.27
C ASP A 113 14.55 -1.44 16.44
N GLN A 114 15.02 -0.81 15.35
CA GLN A 114 15.54 0.56 15.41
C GLN A 114 14.44 1.52 15.91
N VAL A 115 14.76 2.36 16.89
CA VAL A 115 13.79 3.25 17.55
C VAL A 115 13.64 4.56 16.77
N ALA A 116 12.41 4.97 16.51
CA ALA A 116 12.12 6.24 15.85
C ALA A 116 12.47 7.42 16.77
N ARG A 117 12.91 8.55 16.19
CA ARG A 117 13.38 9.72 16.96
C ARG A 117 12.27 10.44 17.74
N GLY A 118 10.99 10.14 17.49
CA GLY A 118 9.88 10.90 18.07
C GLY A 118 8.51 10.24 17.95
N GLY A 119 8.41 8.93 18.15
CA GLY A 119 7.08 8.30 18.13
C GLY A 119 6.15 8.80 19.22
N GLN A 120 4.84 8.52 19.14
CA GLN A 120 3.84 9.05 20.08
C GLN A 120 4.22 8.81 21.56
N SER A 121 4.86 7.68 21.83
CA SER A 121 5.38 7.28 23.15
C SER A 121 6.87 7.58 23.41
N GLY A 122 7.60 8.06 22.40
CA GLY A 122 9.06 8.27 22.44
C GLY A 122 9.90 6.99 22.39
N ASN A 123 9.28 5.80 22.27
CA ASN A 123 9.97 4.50 22.22
C ASN A 123 9.43 3.57 21.12
N GLU A 124 8.64 4.09 20.18
CA GLU A 124 8.13 3.29 19.07
C GLU A 124 9.25 2.90 18.09
N THR A 125 9.17 1.68 17.57
CA THR A 125 10.08 1.24 16.52
C THR A 125 9.80 2.03 15.25
N ALA A 126 10.84 2.28 14.48
CA ALA A 126 10.74 2.90 13.16
C ALA A 126 9.77 2.13 12.26
N VAL A 127 9.76 0.80 12.35
CA VAL A 127 8.83 -0.05 11.60
C VAL A 127 7.38 0.22 11.98
N ARG A 128 7.06 0.35 13.27
CA ARG A 128 5.68 0.66 13.71
C ARG A 128 5.23 2.02 13.21
N GLU A 129 6.09 3.03 13.27
CA GLU A 129 5.79 4.36 12.73
C GLU A 129 5.54 4.34 11.22
N LEU A 130 6.35 3.60 10.46
CA LEU A 130 6.16 3.44 9.02
C LEU A 130 4.88 2.65 8.69
N CYS A 131 4.54 1.63 9.48
CA CYS A 131 3.25 0.94 9.37
C CYS A 131 2.09 1.89 9.64
N ARG A 132 2.19 2.70 10.70
CA ARG A 132 1.18 3.72 11.05
C ARG A 132 0.96 4.69 9.90
N GLU A 133 2.03 5.15 9.27
CA GLU A 133 1.94 6.04 8.12
C GLU A 133 1.19 5.40 6.96
N ILE A 134 1.60 4.20 6.53
CA ILE A 134 0.95 3.48 5.42
C ILE A 134 -0.54 3.27 5.70
N ALA A 135 -0.87 2.82 6.90
CA ALA A 135 -2.25 2.59 7.34
C ALA A 135 -3.07 3.89 7.37
N CYS A 136 -2.51 4.97 7.91
CA CYS A 136 -3.17 6.27 7.95
C CYS A 136 -3.40 6.84 6.55
N ALA A 137 -2.44 6.70 5.64
CA ALA A 137 -2.61 7.11 4.25
C ALA A 137 -3.80 6.38 3.60
N ASP A 138 -3.90 5.05 3.74
CA ASP A 138 -5.04 4.29 3.20
C ASP A 138 -6.39 4.84 3.70
N VAL A 139 -6.52 5.03 5.02
CA VAL A 139 -7.77 5.46 5.64
C VAL A 139 -8.11 6.91 5.31
N PHE A 140 -7.20 7.84 5.60
CA PHE A 140 -7.50 9.27 5.57
C PHE A 140 -7.39 9.90 4.18
N TRP A 141 -6.59 9.33 3.28
CA TRP A 141 -6.37 9.92 1.95
C TRP A 141 -6.94 9.09 0.81
N TYR A 142 -6.94 7.76 0.95
CA TYR A 142 -7.38 6.83 -0.10
C TYR A 142 -8.75 6.20 0.16
N GLY A 143 -9.35 6.46 1.33
CA GLY A 143 -10.74 6.10 1.63
C GLY A 143 -10.93 4.66 2.10
N ASN A 144 -9.96 4.10 2.84
CA ASN A 144 -10.01 2.76 3.42
C ASN A 144 -10.27 1.68 2.37
N THR A 145 -9.28 1.40 1.54
CA THR A 145 -9.50 0.63 0.32
C THR A 145 -9.63 -0.88 0.58
N GLN A 146 -10.53 -1.53 -0.15
CA GLN A 146 -10.65 -2.99 -0.12
C GLN A 146 -9.38 -3.68 -0.63
N GLU A 147 -8.65 -3.04 -1.53
CA GLU A 147 -7.38 -3.54 -2.08
C GLU A 147 -6.32 -3.64 -0.98
N PHE A 148 -6.15 -2.59 -0.18
CA PHE A 148 -5.22 -2.58 0.96
C PHE A 148 -5.51 -3.72 1.95
N SER A 149 -6.78 -3.86 2.36
CA SER A 149 -7.22 -4.96 3.23
C SER A 149 -6.96 -6.34 2.63
N SER A 150 -7.12 -6.48 1.31
CA SER A 150 -6.89 -7.76 0.62
C SER A 150 -5.40 -8.11 0.56
N ILE A 151 -4.53 -7.12 0.34
CA ILE A 151 -3.07 -7.29 0.39
C ILE A 151 -2.65 -7.76 1.78
N ILE A 152 -3.09 -7.10 2.85
CA ILE A 152 -2.71 -7.50 4.22
C ILE A 152 -3.12 -8.95 4.49
N LYS A 153 -4.39 -9.28 4.23
CA LYS A 153 -4.90 -10.64 4.47
C LYS A 153 -4.12 -11.69 3.67
N GLN A 154 -3.88 -11.44 2.39
CA GLN A 154 -3.12 -12.35 1.53
C GLN A 154 -1.71 -12.58 2.08
N TYR A 155 -1.03 -11.52 2.49
CA TYR A 155 0.34 -11.64 2.99
C TYR A 155 0.42 -12.26 4.39
N GLN A 156 -0.62 -12.12 5.22
CA GLN A 156 -0.73 -12.86 6.49
C GLN A 156 -0.86 -14.37 6.26
N GLU A 157 -1.54 -14.80 5.18
CA GLU A 157 -1.62 -16.21 4.80
C GLU A 157 -0.27 -16.74 4.29
N ILE A 158 0.49 -15.92 3.55
CA ILE A 158 1.84 -16.27 3.05
C ILE A 158 2.87 -16.33 4.19
N TYR A 159 2.81 -15.38 5.14
CA TYR A 159 3.74 -15.24 6.25
C TYR A 159 3.03 -15.40 7.60
N PRO A 160 2.65 -16.63 7.99
CA PRO A 160 1.85 -16.85 9.21
C PRO A 160 2.63 -16.64 10.51
N ARG A 161 3.97 -16.53 10.46
CA ARG A 161 4.88 -16.38 11.61
C ARG A 161 6.17 -15.64 11.21
N GLY A 162 6.90 -15.14 12.20
CA GLY A 162 8.20 -14.46 12.04
C GLY A 162 8.07 -12.95 11.82
N ASN A 163 9.19 -12.26 11.58
CA ASN A 163 9.25 -10.79 11.57
C ASN A 163 8.23 -10.15 10.61
N ILE A 164 8.06 -10.70 9.40
CA ILE A 164 7.07 -10.19 8.44
C ILE A 164 5.63 -10.35 8.97
N SER A 165 5.33 -11.45 9.67
CA SER A 165 4.03 -11.64 10.31
C SER A 165 3.77 -10.56 11.37
N GLU A 166 4.78 -10.21 12.17
CA GLU A 166 4.66 -9.17 13.20
C GLU A 166 4.50 -7.77 12.59
N ILE A 167 5.17 -7.51 11.45
CA ILE A 167 4.99 -6.28 10.66
C ILE A 167 3.57 -6.18 10.12
N LEU A 168 3.04 -7.28 9.57
CA LEU A 168 1.67 -7.34 9.05
C LEU A 168 0.62 -7.18 10.16
N THR A 169 0.87 -7.75 11.34
CA THR A 169 0.04 -7.51 12.52
C THR A 169 0.06 -6.03 12.90
N SER A 170 1.24 -5.42 13.00
CA SER A 170 1.37 -3.99 13.30
C SER A 170 0.65 -3.11 12.27
N LEU A 171 0.76 -3.45 10.97
CA LEU A 171 0.08 -2.72 9.90
C LEU A 171 -1.45 -2.82 10.02
N GLN A 172 -1.97 -4.01 10.35
CA GLN A 172 -3.41 -4.20 10.58
C GLN A 172 -3.89 -3.43 11.82
N GLU A 173 -3.17 -3.51 12.94
CA GLU A 173 -3.53 -2.81 14.18
C GLU A 173 -3.57 -1.28 13.96
N GLU A 174 -2.59 -0.72 13.26
CA GLU A 174 -2.58 0.72 12.98
C GLU A 174 -3.68 1.13 11.99
N HIS A 175 -4.07 0.24 11.07
CA HIS A 175 -5.18 0.44 10.14
C HIS A 175 -6.53 0.45 10.85
N ASP A 176 -6.78 -0.55 11.70
CA ASP A 176 -7.97 -0.62 12.54
C ASP A 176 -8.07 0.63 13.44
N ALA A 177 -6.95 1.02 14.06
CA ALA A 177 -6.90 2.21 14.90
C ALA A 177 -7.11 3.51 14.08
N ALA A 178 -6.67 3.57 12.82
CA ALA A 178 -6.93 4.71 11.94
C ALA A 178 -8.41 4.80 11.55
N ILE A 179 -9.06 3.66 11.26
CA ILE A 179 -10.50 3.60 11.01
C ILE A 179 -11.27 4.11 12.23
N ASP A 180 -10.91 3.68 13.44
CA ASP A 180 -11.56 4.12 14.68
C ASP A 180 -11.43 5.63 14.93
N ARG A 181 -10.36 6.25 14.41
CA ARG A 181 -10.14 7.71 14.47
C ARG A 181 -10.82 8.48 13.33
N SER A 182 -11.27 7.80 12.27
CA SER A 182 -11.93 8.43 11.14
C SER A 182 -13.31 8.96 11.55
N PRO A 183 -13.67 10.21 11.20
CA PRO A 183 -14.95 10.83 11.56
C PRO A 183 -16.16 10.25 10.83
#